data_AF-A0A0A2ADL9-F1
#
_entry.id   AF-A0A0A2ADL9-F1
#
_cell.length_a   1.000
_cell.length_b   1.000
_cell.length_c   1.000
_cell.angle_alpha   90.00
_cell.angle_beta   90.00
_cell.angle_gamma   90.00
#
_symmetry.space_group_name_H-M   'P 1'
#
loop_
_entity.id
_entity.type
_entity.pdbx_description
1 polymer ?
#
loop_
_entity_poly.entity_id
_entity_poly.type
_entity_poly.pdbx_seq_one_letter_code
_entity_poly.pdbx_strand_id
1 'polypeptide(L)'
;MNNSFCLELKSNLNDFVEDLLPSELKTSELRTLATIAIKKKILQSDLIILRGSGAYDHIKELLEKKFIVKRKQKDGRSYWLSLSEKFFQTFALSNEYLSKIGSRTNKQQ
;
A
#
# COMPACT_ATOMS: atom_id res chain seq x y z
N MET A 1 17.22 -19.82 -20.52
CA MET A 1 16.52 -18.71 -21.20
C MET A 1 15.30 -18.37 -20.37
N ASN A 2 15.20 -17.17 -19.81
CA ASN A 2 13.95 -16.58 -19.32
C ASN A 2 14.16 -15.06 -19.28
N ASN A 3 13.83 -14.42 -20.40
CA ASN A 3 13.84 -12.97 -20.56
C ASN A 3 12.57 -12.39 -19.94
N SER A 4 12.64 -12.01 -18.68
CA SER A 4 11.58 -11.25 -18.02
C SER A 4 11.88 -9.75 -18.17
N PHE A 5 11.32 -9.13 -19.19
CA PHE A 5 11.33 -7.67 -19.33
C PHE A 5 10.17 -7.09 -18.52
N CYS A 6 10.45 -6.21 -17.57
CA CYS A 6 9.44 -5.44 -16.84
C CYS A 6 9.60 -3.96 -17.19
N LEU A 7 8.53 -3.33 -17.67
CA LEU A 7 8.41 -1.89 -17.79
C LEU A 7 8.15 -1.32 -16.39
N GLU A 8 9.22 -0.84 -15.74
CA GLU A 8 9.11 -0.02 -14.53
C GLU A 8 8.74 1.41 -14.95
N LEU A 9 7.62 1.93 -14.45
CA LEU A 9 7.28 3.34 -14.66
C LEU A 9 8.37 4.17 -13.97
N LYS A 10 9.13 4.91 -14.79
CA LYS A 10 10.17 5.83 -14.36
C LYS A 10 9.60 6.79 -13.30
N SER A 11 10.49 7.26 -12.44
CA SER A 11 10.38 8.23 -11.33
C SER A 11 9.45 9.46 -11.47
N ASN A 12 8.78 9.61 -12.61
CA ASN A 12 7.74 10.60 -12.92
C ASN A 12 6.32 10.14 -12.50
N LEU A 13 6.20 8.96 -11.85
CA LEU A 13 4.92 8.39 -11.44
C LEU A 13 4.18 9.24 -10.40
N ASN A 14 4.83 10.18 -9.71
CA ASN A 14 4.11 11.14 -8.84
C ASN A 14 3.11 11.99 -9.64
N ASP A 15 3.48 12.41 -10.85
CA ASP A 15 2.66 13.32 -11.66
C ASP A 15 1.56 12.56 -12.42
N PHE A 16 1.83 11.31 -12.83
CA PHE A 16 0.86 10.48 -13.58
C PHE A 16 -0.14 9.73 -12.67
N VAL A 17 0.21 9.56 -11.39
CA VAL A 17 -0.70 8.99 -10.38
C VAL A 17 -1.79 10.00 -9.99
N GLU A 18 -1.57 11.30 -10.09
CA GLU A 18 -2.65 12.27 -9.88
C GLU A 18 -3.76 12.15 -10.94
N ASP A 19 -3.42 11.87 -12.20
CA ASP A 19 -4.39 11.79 -13.31
C ASP A 19 -5.07 10.41 -13.46
N LEU A 20 -4.42 9.32 -13.05
CA LEU A 20 -4.95 7.96 -13.22
C LEU A 20 -5.63 7.40 -11.97
N LEU A 21 -5.46 8.06 -10.82
CA LEU A 21 -6.21 7.69 -9.64
C LEU A 21 -7.65 8.19 -9.74
N PRO A 22 -8.61 7.48 -9.12
CA PRO A 22 -9.86 8.13 -8.78
C PRO A 22 -9.47 9.40 -8.00
N SER A 23 -9.88 10.57 -8.50
CA SER A 23 -9.60 11.91 -7.95
C SER A 23 -10.08 12.12 -6.49
N GLU A 24 -10.44 11.03 -5.82
CA GLU A 24 -11.00 10.95 -4.48
C GLU A 24 -9.93 10.65 -3.41
N LEU A 25 -8.72 10.19 -3.76
CA LEU A 25 -7.67 9.82 -2.78
C LEU A 25 -6.75 10.99 -2.47
N LYS A 26 -6.71 11.42 -1.21
CA LYS A 26 -5.78 12.47 -0.76
C LYS A 26 -4.34 11.94 -0.69
N THR A 27 -3.36 12.83 -0.84
CA THR A 27 -1.92 12.51 -0.72
C THR A 27 -1.57 11.83 0.61
N SER A 28 -2.28 12.16 1.69
CA SER A 28 -2.06 11.59 3.02
C SER A 28 -2.54 10.12 3.13
N GLU A 29 -3.64 9.78 2.46
CA GLU A 29 -4.15 8.41 2.33
C GLU A 29 -3.21 7.57 1.47
N LEU A 30 -2.73 8.13 0.34
CA LEU A 30 -1.79 7.45 -0.55
C LEU A 30 -0.49 7.08 0.14
N ARG A 31 0.07 7.96 0.97
CA ARG A 31 1.27 7.63 1.78
C ARG A 31 1.01 6.47 2.74
N THR A 32 -0.18 6.43 3.35
CA THR A 32 -0.57 5.34 4.25
C THR A 32 -0.76 4.03 3.48
N LEU A 33 -1.40 4.08 2.32
CA LEU A 33 -1.59 2.95 1.42
C LEU A 33 -0.26 2.40 0.90
N ALA A 34 0.66 3.27 0.49
CA ALA A 34 2.01 2.90 0.07
C ALA A 34 2.78 2.18 1.19
N THR A 35 2.65 2.65 2.43
CA THR A 35 3.26 1.98 3.59
C THR A 35 2.75 0.55 3.76
N ILE A 36 1.42 0.35 3.64
CA ILE A 36 0.81 -0.98 3.69
C ILE A 36 1.29 -1.84 2.50
N ALA A 37 1.38 -1.28 1.30
CA ALA A 37 1.83 -1.98 0.10
C ALA A 37 3.28 -2.47 0.21
N ILE A 38 4.19 -1.64 0.72
CA ILE A 38 5.60 -1.99 0.93
C ILE A 38 5.73 -3.08 1.99
N LYS A 39 5.00 -2.95 3.11
CA LYS A 39 5.02 -3.95 4.19
C LYS A 39 4.24 -5.22 3.84
N LYS A 40 3.41 -5.19 2.79
CA LYS A 40 2.45 -6.22 2.33
C LYS A 40 1.33 -6.56 3.33
N LYS A 41 1.70 -6.66 4.61
CA LYS A 41 0.82 -6.94 5.74
C LYS A 41 1.40 -6.27 6.98
N ILE A 42 0.59 -5.46 7.66
CA ILE A 42 1.01 -4.71 8.85
C ILE A 42 -0.10 -4.72 9.90
N LEU A 43 0.23 -4.69 11.19
CA LEU A 43 -0.76 -4.46 12.24
C LEU A 43 -1.21 -3.00 12.20
N GLN A 44 -2.49 -2.78 12.49
CA GLN A 44 -3.04 -1.44 12.61
C GLN A 44 -2.27 -0.64 13.67
N SER A 45 -1.99 -1.22 14.83
CA SER A 45 -1.17 -0.61 15.88
C SER A 45 0.19 -0.12 15.37
N ASP A 46 0.88 -0.95 14.59
CA ASP A 46 2.22 -0.63 14.08
C ASP A 46 2.14 0.46 13.00
N LEU A 47 1.09 0.43 12.17
CA LEU A 47 0.84 1.48 11.18
C LEU A 47 0.58 2.83 11.83
N ILE A 48 -0.18 2.85 12.93
CA ILE A 48 -0.41 4.07 13.72
C ILE A 48 0.91 4.58 14.33
N ILE A 49 1.78 3.70 14.84
CA ILE A 49 3.09 4.09 15.36
C ILE A 49 3.97 4.70 14.26
N LEU A 50 3.94 4.14 13.04
CA LEU A 50 4.75 4.62 11.92
C LEU A 50 4.25 5.93 11.29
N ARG A 51 2.93 6.15 11.19
CA ARG A 51 2.36 7.35 10.54
C ARG A 51 1.84 8.42 11.50
N GLY A 52 1.66 8.09 12.77
CA GLY A 52 1.02 8.95 13.76
C GLY A 52 -0.51 8.84 13.78
N SER A 53 -1.13 9.64 14.63
CA SER A 53 -2.57 9.59 14.93
C SER A 53 -3.48 9.77 13.71
N GLY A 54 -3.07 10.56 12.71
CA GLY A 54 -3.86 10.76 11.47
C GLY A 54 -4.06 9.50 10.62
N ALA A 55 -3.33 8.40 10.89
CA ALA A 55 -3.51 7.15 10.17
C ALA A 55 -4.86 6.47 10.47
N TYR A 56 -5.51 6.76 11.59
CA TYR A 56 -6.84 6.20 11.88
C TYR A 56 -7.87 6.62 10.83
N ASP A 57 -7.91 7.91 10.47
CA ASP A 57 -8.83 8.44 9.48
C ASP A 57 -8.51 7.88 8.09
N HIS A 58 -7.21 7.83 7.73
CA HIS A 58 -6.80 7.24 6.45
C HIS A 58 -7.18 5.76 6.34
N ILE A 59 -7.02 4.96 7.40
CA ILE A 59 -7.42 3.55 7.39
C ILE A 59 -8.93 3.43 7.16
N LYS A 60 -9.73 4.31 7.77
CA LYS A 60 -11.18 4.33 7.59
C LYS A 60 -11.54 4.63 6.13
N GLU A 61 -10.98 5.70 5.55
CA GLU A 61 -11.22 6.08 4.15
C GLU A 61 -10.77 4.96 3.18
N LEU A 62 -9.60 4.36 3.40
CA LEU A 62 -9.08 3.26 2.57
C LEU A 62 -9.93 1.98 2.66
N LEU A 63 -10.54 1.70 3.81
CA LEU A 63 -11.49 0.60 3.99
C LEU A 63 -12.81 0.88 3.25
N GLU A 64 -13.35 2.09 3.37
CA GLU A 64 -14.58 2.52 2.68
C GLU A 64 -14.41 2.44 1.16
N LYS A 65 -13.27 2.89 0.63
CA LYS A 65 -12.91 2.79 -0.79
C LYS A 65 -12.56 1.37 -1.24
N LYS A 66 -12.49 0.41 -0.31
CA LYS A 66 -12.13 -1.01 -0.52
C LYS A 66 -10.74 -1.23 -1.09
N PHE A 67 -9.77 -0.34 -0.81
CA PHE A 67 -8.37 -0.54 -1.21
C PHE A 67 -7.60 -1.43 -0.24
N ILE A 68 -8.04 -1.50 1.01
CA ILE A 68 -7.46 -2.36 2.03
C ILE A 68 -8.53 -3.27 2.63
N VAL A 69 -8.07 -4.38 3.20
CA VAL A 69 -8.90 -5.28 3.99
C VAL A 69 -8.34 -5.34 5.41
N LYS A 70 -9.26 -5.33 6.39
CA LYS A 70 -8.92 -5.56 7.80
C LYS A 70 -9.30 -6.98 8.20
N ARG A 71 -8.43 -7.67 8.93
CA ARG A 71 -8.69 -8.98 9.49
C ARG A 71 -8.36 -8.97 10.98
N LYS A 72 -9.26 -9.46 11.82
CA LYS A 72 -9.01 -9.53 13.27
C LYS A 72 -7.79 -10.42 13.56
N GLN A 73 -6.89 -9.94 14.41
CA GLN A 73 -5.78 -10.77 14.89
C GLN A 73 -6.33 -11.88 15.78
N LYS A 74 -5.91 -13.13 15.55
CA LYS A 74 -6.37 -14.28 16.36
C LYS A 74 -5.91 -14.19 17.82
N ASP A 75 -4.75 -13.58 18.05
CA ASP A 75 -4.04 -13.58 19.33
C ASP A 75 -3.85 -12.17 19.91
N GLY A 76 -4.65 -11.20 19.47
CA GLY A 76 -4.46 -9.81 19.87
C GLY A 76 -5.69 -8.94 19.72
N ARG A 77 -5.60 -7.73 20.27
CA ARG A 77 -6.68 -6.71 20.22
C ARG A 77 -6.63 -5.86 18.95
N SER A 78 -5.59 -6.03 18.14
CA SER A 78 -5.33 -5.25 16.92
C SER A 78 -5.87 -5.95 15.66
N TYR A 79 -5.81 -5.24 14.53
CA TYR A 79 -6.23 -5.75 13.22
C TYR A 79 -5.03 -5.87 12.29
N TRP A 80 -5.00 -6.94 11.51
CA TRP A 80 -4.11 -7.03 10.36
C TRP A 80 -4.70 -6.23 9.20
N LEU A 81 -3.88 -5.39 8.61
CA LEU A 81 -4.19 -4.64 7.40
C LEU A 81 -3.38 -5.21 6.25
N SER A 82 -4.06 -5.44 5.12
CA SER A 82 -3.45 -5.88 3.86
C SER A 82 -4.17 -5.24 2.68
N LEU A 83 -3.51 -5.23 1.51
CA LEU A 83 -4.12 -4.76 0.28
C LEU A 83 -5.29 -5.64 -0.15
N SER A 84 -6.31 -5.03 -0.74
CA SER A 84 -7.43 -5.74 -1.35
C SER A 84 -7.13 -6.12 -2.81
N GLU A 85 -7.95 -6.98 -3.39
CA GLU A 85 -7.87 -7.29 -4.82
C GLU A 85 -8.19 -6.07 -5.71
N LYS A 86 -9.14 -5.24 -5.28
CA LYS A 86 -9.51 -3.99 -5.97
C LYS A 86 -8.30 -3.06 -6.14
N PHE A 87 -7.42 -2.98 -5.14
CA PHE A 87 -6.18 -2.20 -5.27
C PHE A 87 -5.32 -2.67 -6.45
N PHE A 88 -5.10 -3.97 -6.57
CA PHE A 88 -4.30 -4.51 -7.67
C PHE A 88 -4.95 -4.29 -9.04
N GLN A 89 -6.29 -4.38 -9.12
CA GLN A 89 -7.05 -4.10 -10.33
C GLN A 89 -7.02 -2.61 -10.72
N THR A 90 -7.23 -1.71 -9.76
CA THR A 90 -7.26 -0.25 -10.00
C THR A 90 -5.89 0.31 -10.37
N PHE A 91 -4.83 -0.18 -9.75
CA PHE A 91 -3.48 0.35 -9.97
C PHE A 91 -2.69 -0.47 -11.02
N ALA A 92 -3.28 -1.53 -11.58
CA ALA A 92 -2.61 -2.47 -12.48
C ALA A 92 -1.25 -3.00 -11.94
N LEU A 93 -1.13 -3.09 -10.61
CA LEU A 93 0.10 -3.54 -9.97
C LEU A 93 0.08 -5.05 -9.79
N SER A 94 1.21 -5.70 -10.05
CA SER A 94 1.38 -7.12 -9.71
C SER A 94 2.00 -7.26 -8.31
N ASN A 95 1.66 -8.36 -7.63
CA ASN A 95 2.23 -8.65 -6.31
C ASN A 95 3.75 -8.88 -6.38
N GLU A 96 4.26 -9.30 -7.56
CA GLU A 96 5.69 -9.41 -7.88
C GLU A 96 6.39 -8.05 -7.94
N TYR A 97 5.70 -7.01 -8.39
CA TYR A 97 6.24 -5.65 -8.39
C TYR A 97 6.45 -5.14 -6.96
N LEU A 98 5.46 -5.33 -6.08
CA LEU A 98 5.56 -4.93 -4.67
C LEU A 98 6.65 -5.72 -3.92
N SER A 99 6.88 -6.99 -4.27
CA SER A 99 7.95 -7.78 -3.64
C SER A 99 9.33 -7.22 -3.96
N LYS A 100 9.58 -6.77 -5.19
CA LYS A 100 10.85 -6.15 -5.60
C LYS A 100 11.13 -4.84 -4.84
N ILE A 101 10.11 -4.03 -4.57
CA ILE A 101 10.25 -2.75 -3.84
C ILE A 101 10.57 -2.99 -2.35
N GLY A 102 9.87 -3.92 -1.69
CA GLY A 102 10.14 -4.25 -0.28
C GLY A 102 11.53 -4.87 -0.04
N SER A 103 12.11 -5.50 -1.07
CA SER A 103 13.47 -6.04 -1.01
C SER A 103 14.55 -4.96 -1.17
N ARG A 104 14.29 -3.89 -1.96
CA ARG A 104 15.26 -2.77 -2.14
C ARG A 104 15.46 -1.95 -0.86
N THR A 105 14.49 -1.93 0.05
CA THR A 105 14.55 -1.17 1.32
C THR A 105 15.31 -1.88 2.45
N ASN A 106 15.80 -3.11 2.26
CA ASN A 106 16.62 -3.86 3.24
C ASN A 106 18.12 -3.93 2.88
N LYS A 107 18.61 -3.03 2.01
CA LYS A 107 20.04 -2.84 1.73
C LYS A 107 20.42 -1.37 1.90
N GLN A 108 20.39 -0.87 3.13
CA GLN A 108 21.17 0.30 3.57
C GLN A 108 20.97 0.49 5.09
N GLN A 109 21.70 -0.34 5.85
CA GLN A 109 22.30 -0.18 7.18
C GLN A 109 22.28 -1.50 7.94
#